data_AF-A0A0F6SF00-F1
#
_entry.id   AF-A0A0F6SF00-F1
#
_cell.length_a   1.000
_cell.length_b   1.000
_cell.length_c   1.000
_cell.angle_alpha   90.00
_cell.angle_beta   90.00
_cell.angle_gamma   90.00
#
_symmetry.space_group_name_H-M   'P 1'
#
loop_
_entity.id
_entity.type
_entity.pdbx_description
1 polymer ?
#
loop_
_entity_poly.entity_id
_entity_poly.type
_entity_poly.pdbx_seq_one_letter_code
_entity_poly.pdbx_strand_id
1 'polypeptide(L)'
;MSTAHDDLDARLAKARAEMEEVDRAREERASLDAKRARVEAAEREVADAKAIAAAEEKFGRDKIATIKTPLGVVIVKRPNHMHYRKFIGAKDIGPDEAERLVLTCLVHPSRAAFEQIVEEYPAIPTIAATQVVDLAAGRQEELAGKS
;
A
#
# COMPACT_ATOMS: atom_id res chain seq x y z
N MET A 1 -51.81 38.90 23.88
CA MET A 1 -50.35 39.08 23.69
C MET A 1 -49.61 37.73 23.60
N SER A 2 -50.23 36.66 23.09
CA SER A 2 -49.63 35.29 23.04
C SER A 2 -48.78 35.03 21.78
N THR A 3 -49.05 35.76 20.70
CA THR A 3 -48.61 35.43 19.34
C THR A 3 -47.11 35.49 19.09
N ALA A 4 -46.35 36.25 19.90
CA ALA A 4 -44.91 36.38 19.73
C ALA A 4 -44.13 35.19 20.33
N HIS A 5 -44.63 34.61 21.42
CA HIS A 5 -44.03 33.39 21.99
C HIS A 5 -44.35 32.17 21.11
N ASP A 6 -45.59 32.07 20.64
CA ASP A 6 -46.04 30.99 19.77
C ASP A 6 -45.26 30.95 18.43
N ASP A 7 -44.90 32.11 17.86
CA ASP A 7 -44.06 32.22 16.65
C ASP A 7 -42.62 31.75 16.89
N LEU A 8 -42.02 32.15 18.01
CA LEU A 8 -40.66 31.75 18.37
C LEU A 8 -40.55 30.26 18.63
N ASP A 9 -41.56 29.66 19.28
CA ASP A 9 -41.62 28.22 19.53
C ASP A 9 -41.78 27.43 18.23
N ALA A 10 -42.61 27.91 17.29
CA ALA A 10 -42.75 27.29 15.98
C ALA A 10 -41.45 27.36 15.16
N ARG A 11 -40.73 28.49 15.21
CA ARG A 11 -39.43 28.64 14.55
C ARG A 11 -38.35 27.75 15.17
N LEU A 12 -38.35 27.61 16.49
CA LEU A 12 -37.42 26.72 17.19
C LEU A 12 -37.70 25.24 16.86
N ALA A 13 -38.97 24.84 16.83
CA ALA A 13 -39.36 23.48 16.44
C ALA A 13 -38.95 23.16 15.00
N LYS A 14 -39.18 24.10 14.07
CA LYS A 14 -38.75 23.97 12.67
C LYS A 14 -37.22 23.84 12.55
N ALA A 15 -36.47 24.70 13.22
CA ALA A 15 -35.01 24.67 13.19
C ALA A 15 -34.44 23.36 13.77
N ARG A 16 -35.06 22.81 14.82
CA ARG A 16 -34.69 21.50 15.38
C ARG A 16 -34.95 20.37 14.39
N ALA A 17 -36.11 20.34 13.74
CA ALA A 17 -36.44 19.34 12.74
C ALA A 17 -35.46 19.38 11.54
N GLU A 18 -35.12 20.58 11.06
CA GLU A 18 -34.12 20.75 9.99
C GLU A 18 -32.73 20.25 10.41
N MET A 19 -32.31 20.51 11.66
CA MET A 19 -31.04 19.99 12.18
C MET A 19 -31.03 18.46 12.29
N GLU A 20 -32.12 17.85 12.77
CA GLU A 20 -32.25 16.39 12.84
C GLU A 20 -32.22 15.73 11.45
N GLU A 21 -32.75 16.39 10.41
CA GLU A 21 -32.62 15.93 9.02
C GLU A 21 -31.18 16.02 8.50
N VAL A 22 -30.49 17.14 8.78
CA VAL A 22 -29.08 17.31 8.40
C VAL A 22 -28.19 16.28 9.09
N ASP A 23 -28.40 16.04 10.39
CA ASP A 23 -27.60 15.08 11.15
C ASP A 23 -27.85 13.64 10.68
N ARG A 24 -29.11 13.26 10.41
CA ARG A 24 -29.42 11.97 9.76
C ARG A 24 -28.74 11.81 8.41
N ALA A 25 -28.78 12.84 7.56
CA ALA A 25 -28.11 12.81 6.26
C ALA A 25 -26.58 12.69 6.37
N ARG A 26 -25.97 13.32 7.39
CA ARG A 26 -24.54 13.19 7.69
C ARG A 26 -24.18 11.79 8.16
N GLU A 27 -24.97 11.21 9.06
CA GLU A 27 -24.77 9.85 9.55
C GLU A 27 -24.89 8.82 8.44
N GLU A 28 -25.90 8.94 7.57
CA GLU A 28 -26.05 8.07 6.40
C GLU A 28 -24.86 8.19 5.46
N ARG A 29 -24.42 9.42 5.15
CA ARG A 29 -23.25 9.63 4.29
C ARG A 29 -21.98 9.04 4.90
N ALA A 30 -21.72 9.29 6.18
CA ALA A 30 -20.57 8.72 6.88
C ALA A 30 -20.62 7.18 6.89
N SER A 31 -21.80 6.59 7.07
CA SER A 31 -22.00 5.14 6.98
C SER A 31 -21.69 4.60 5.58
N LEU A 32 -22.14 5.29 4.53
CA LEU A 32 -21.87 4.92 3.14
C LEU A 32 -20.38 5.03 2.80
N ASP A 33 -19.73 6.12 3.20
CA ASP A 33 -18.30 6.34 2.96
C ASP A 33 -17.45 5.28 3.69
N ALA A 34 -17.81 4.94 4.94
CA ALA A 34 -17.16 3.86 5.69
C ALA A 34 -17.36 2.48 5.04
N LYS A 35 -18.56 2.19 4.51
CA LYS A 35 -18.81 0.95 3.77
C LYS A 35 -18.01 0.89 2.47
N ARG A 36 -17.94 2.00 1.72
CA ARG A 36 -17.12 2.09 0.50
C ARG A 36 -15.65 1.83 0.78
N ALA A 37 -15.09 2.49 1.79
CA ALA A 37 -13.70 2.28 2.19
C ALA A 37 -13.41 0.82 2.57
N ARG A 38 -14.34 0.12 3.23
CA ARG A 38 -14.20 -1.31 3.55
C ARG A 38 -14.24 -2.20 2.31
N VAL A 39 -15.12 -1.90 1.35
CA VAL A 39 -15.19 -2.64 0.09
C VAL A 39 -13.90 -2.46 -0.71
N GLU A 40 -13.44 -1.21 -0.88
CA GLU A 40 -12.20 -0.91 -1.60
C GLU A 40 -10.98 -1.57 -0.95
N ALA A 41 -10.90 -1.59 0.38
CA ALA A 41 -9.84 -2.29 1.10
C ALA A 41 -9.89 -3.81 0.86
N ALA A 42 -11.07 -4.43 0.94
CA ALA A 42 -11.23 -5.86 0.68
C ALA A 42 -10.90 -6.24 -0.78
N GLU A 43 -11.31 -5.42 -1.74
CA GLU A 43 -10.98 -5.61 -3.15
C GLU A 43 -9.46 -5.53 -3.39
N ARG A 44 -8.79 -4.59 -2.72
CA ARG A 44 -7.32 -4.45 -2.76
C ARG A 44 -6.63 -5.67 -2.16
N GLU A 45 -7.07 -6.15 -1.00
CA GLU A 45 -6.51 -7.35 -0.39
C GLU A 45 -6.64 -8.59 -1.30
N VAL A 46 -7.79 -8.74 -1.98
CA VAL A 46 -8.00 -9.81 -2.96
C VAL A 46 -7.07 -9.65 -4.17
N ALA A 47 -6.91 -8.43 -4.69
CA ALA A 47 -6.01 -8.15 -5.81
C ALA A 47 -4.54 -8.43 -5.43
N ASP A 48 -4.11 -7.98 -4.25
CA ASP A 48 -2.76 -8.23 -3.72
C ASP A 48 -2.51 -9.73 -3.54
N ALA A 49 -3.47 -10.47 -2.95
CA ALA A 49 -3.35 -11.92 -2.77
C ALA A 49 -3.21 -12.66 -4.11
N LYS A 50 -3.97 -12.25 -5.14
CA LYS A 50 -3.86 -12.80 -6.49
C LYS A 50 -2.50 -12.48 -7.12
N ALA A 51 -2.00 -11.26 -6.96
CA ALA A 51 -0.70 -10.86 -7.47
C ALA A 51 0.44 -11.65 -6.81
N ILE A 52 0.36 -11.86 -5.50
CA ILE A 52 1.32 -12.69 -4.75
C ILE A 52 1.28 -14.13 -5.23
N ALA A 53 0.10 -14.76 -5.29
CA ALA A 53 -0.05 -16.14 -5.75
C ALA A 53 0.50 -16.35 -7.17
N ALA A 54 0.20 -15.42 -8.10
CA ALA A 54 0.72 -15.47 -9.46
C ALA A 54 2.25 -15.29 -9.52
N ALA A 55 2.83 -14.45 -8.65
CA ALA A 55 4.27 -14.29 -8.55
C ALA A 55 4.94 -15.53 -7.95
N GLU A 56 4.35 -16.14 -6.92
CA GLU A 56 4.85 -17.38 -6.31
C GLU A 56 4.83 -18.54 -7.31
N GLU A 57 3.76 -18.69 -8.09
CA GLU A 57 3.65 -19.69 -9.14
C GLU A 57 4.73 -19.50 -10.22
N LYS A 58 4.95 -18.25 -10.66
CA LYS A 58 5.86 -17.93 -11.76
C LYS A 58 7.34 -18.00 -11.38
N PHE A 59 7.70 -17.50 -10.19
CA PHE A 59 9.10 -17.32 -9.79
C PHE A 59 9.56 -18.30 -8.70
N GLY A 60 8.63 -18.87 -7.94
CA GLY A 60 8.90 -19.63 -6.73
C GLY A 60 8.84 -18.74 -5.48
N ARG A 61 8.22 -19.26 -4.43
CA ARG A 61 8.00 -18.55 -3.15
C ARG A 61 9.29 -18.08 -2.48
N ASP A 62 10.39 -18.81 -2.63
CA ASP A 62 11.71 -18.47 -2.08
C ASP A 62 12.49 -17.44 -2.91
N LYS A 63 11.95 -17.03 -4.06
CA LYS A 63 12.62 -16.13 -5.02
C LYS A 63 11.92 -14.79 -5.15
N ILE A 64 10.91 -14.51 -4.32
CA ILE A 64 10.22 -13.23 -4.28
C ILE A 64 10.17 -12.70 -2.86
N ALA A 65 10.00 -11.39 -2.73
CA ALA A 65 9.67 -10.71 -1.49
C ALA A 65 8.48 -9.80 -1.74
N THR A 66 7.63 -9.66 -0.72
CA THR A 66 6.39 -8.88 -0.78
C THR A 66 6.43 -7.79 0.28
N ILE A 67 6.13 -6.56 -0.11
CA ILE A 67 6.10 -5.39 0.75
C ILE A 67 4.70 -4.82 0.67
N LYS A 68 3.96 -4.90 1.77
CA LYS A 68 2.61 -4.32 1.84
C LYS A 68 2.71 -2.82 2.06
N THR A 69 1.99 -2.06 1.25
CA THR A 69 1.85 -0.61 1.39
C THR A 69 0.37 -0.26 1.48
N PRO A 70 0.00 0.93 2.00
CA PRO A 70 -1.39 1.36 1.98
C PRO A 70 -1.99 1.43 0.57
N LEU A 71 -1.17 1.63 -0.47
CA LEU A 71 -1.61 1.71 -1.87
C LEU A 71 -1.63 0.36 -2.61
N GLY A 72 -1.21 -0.72 -1.96
CA GLY A 72 -1.16 -2.08 -2.52
C GLY A 72 0.15 -2.80 -2.20
N VAL A 73 0.37 -3.96 -2.81
CA VAL A 73 1.61 -4.74 -2.62
C VAL A 73 2.69 -4.38 -3.64
N VAL A 74 3.93 -4.26 -3.18
CA VAL A 74 5.13 -4.29 -4.03
C VAL A 74 5.73 -5.68 -3.97
N ILE A 75 5.95 -6.31 -5.11
CA ILE A 75 6.56 -7.62 -5.24
C ILE A 75 7.86 -7.46 -6.04
N VAL A 76 8.96 -7.88 -5.44
CA VAL A 76 10.26 -7.93 -6.09
C VAL A 76 10.75 -9.37 -6.16
N LYS A 77 11.49 -9.72 -7.21
CA LYS A 77 12.12 -11.03 -7.37
C LYS A 77 13.61 -10.97 -7.08
N ARG A 78 14.20 -12.15 -6.84
CA ARG A 78 15.65 -12.33 -6.72
C ARG A 78 16.35 -11.71 -7.95
N PRO A 79 17.40 -10.91 -7.75
CA PRO A 79 18.12 -10.31 -8.86
C PRO A 79 18.90 -11.40 -9.61
N ASN A 80 19.15 -11.19 -10.90
CA ASN A 80 20.15 -12.01 -11.59
C ASN A 80 21.56 -11.59 -11.15
N HIS A 81 22.55 -12.45 -11.41
CA HIS A 81 23.93 -12.21 -10.99
C HIS A 81 24.52 -10.91 -11.57
N MET A 82 24.12 -10.50 -12.79
CA MET A 82 24.61 -9.30 -13.45
C MET A 82 24.10 -8.02 -12.78
N HIS A 83 22.81 -7.96 -12.47
CA HIS A 83 22.19 -6.81 -11.79
C HIS A 83 22.72 -6.68 -10.36
N TYR A 84 22.83 -7.81 -9.64
CA TYR A 84 23.41 -7.80 -8.30
C TYR A 84 24.88 -7.36 -8.31
N ARG A 85 25.71 -7.92 -9.19
CA ARG A 85 27.12 -7.53 -9.34
C ARG A 85 27.28 -6.04 -9.69
N LYS A 86 26.41 -5.51 -10.55
CA LYS A 86 26.42 -4.08 -10.91
C LYS A 86 26.07 -3.20 -9.71
N PHE A 87 25.12 -3.62 -8.87
CA PHE A 87 24.72 -2.91 -7.67
C PHE A 87 25.85 -2.88 -6.61
N ILE A 88 26.40 -4.03 -6.24
CA ILE A 88 27.48 -4.10 -5.24
C ILE A 88 28.80 -3.50 -5.72
N GLY A 89 29.01 -3.44 -7.04
CA GLY A 89 30.18 -2.82 -7.65
C GLY A 89 30.05 -1.33 -7.88
N ALA A 90 28.92 -0.72 -7.53
CA ALA A 90 28.75 0.73 -7.58
C ALA A 90 29.69 1.40 -6.58
N LYS A 91 30.31 2.51 -6.99
CA LYS A 91 31.25 3.26 -6.14
C LYS A 91 30.57 3.79 -4.87
N ASP A 92 29.31 4.21 -5.02
CA ASP A 92 28.45 4.69 -3.94
C ASP A 92 27.10 3.98 -4.06
N ILE A 93 26.71 3.22 -3.04
CA ILE A 93 25.38 2.59 -2.97
C ILE A 93 24.41 3.62 -2.39
N GLY A 94 23.92 4.50 -3.26
CA GLY A 94 22.96 5.55 -2.91
C GLY A 94 21.50 5.14 -3.17
N PRO A 95 20.55 6.04 -2.86
CA PRO A 95 19.13 5.85 -3.14
C PRO A 95 18.85 5.54 -4.62
N ASP A 96 19.56 6.20 -5.55
CA ASP A 96 19.40 6.00 -6.99
C ASP A 96 19.81 4.59 -7.42
N GLU A 97 20.92 4.06 -6.88
CA GLU A 97 21.36 2.69 -7.14
C GLU A 97 20.38 1.66 -6.58
N ALA A 98 19.83 1.92 -5.39
CA ALA A 98 18.81 1.09 -4.76
C ALA A 98 17.53 1.04 -5.63
N GLU A 99 17.05 2.20 -6.08
CA GLU A 99 15.88 2.27 -6.96
C GLU A 99 16.12 1.56 -8.29
N ARG A 100 17.28 1.76 -8.93
CA ARG A 100 17.63 1.05 -10.18
C ARG A 100 17.63 -0.47 -9.99
N LEU A 101 18.18 -0.97 -8.88
CA LEU A 101 18.14 -2.40 -8.57
C LEU A 101 16.70 -2.88 -8.43
N VAL A 102 15.88 -2.19 -7.65
CA VAL A 102 14.47 -2.52 -7.42
C VAL A 102 13.70 -2.55 -8.73
N LEU A 103 13.84 -1.55 -9.60
CA LEU A 103 13.15 -1.49 -10.88
C LEU A 103 13.50 -2.66 -11.81
N THR A 104 14.73 -3.19 -11.76
CA THR A 104 15.10 -4.40 -12.53
C THR A 104 14.53 -5.70 -11.94
N CYS A 105 14.13 -5.66 -10.68
CA CYS A 105 13.61 -6.78 -9.91
C CYS A 105 12.10 -6.68 -9.67
N LEU A 106 11.46 -5.58 -10.07
CA LEU A 106 10.04 -5.33 -9.85
C LEU A 106 9.19 -6.31 -10.66
N VAL A 107 8.30 -7.00 -9.96
CA VAL A 107 7.30 -7.92 -10.52
C VAL A 107 5.92 -7.29 -10.49
N HIS A 108 5.60 -6.62 -9.39
CA HIS A 108 4.34 -5.93 -9.17
C HIS A 108 4.59 -4.72 -8.25
N PRO A 109 3.87 -3.60 -8.38
CA PRO A 109 2.92 -3.30 -9.45
C PRO A 109 3.65 -2.94 -10.75
N SER A 110 2.96 -2.29 -11.69
CA SER A 110 3.62 -1.68 -12.84
C SER A 110 4.60 -0.59 -12.38
N ARG A 111 5.57 -0.23 -13.23
CA ARG A 111 6.53 0.83 -12.91
C ARG A 111 5.87 2.17 -12.58
N ALA A 112 4.86 2.58 -13.34
CA ALA A 112 4.14 3.83 -13.08
C ALA A 112 3.39 3.81 -11.73
N ALA A 113 2.77 2.67 -11.37
CA ALA A 113 2.12 2.52 -10.07
C ALA A 113 3.15 2.45 -8.94
N PHE A 114 4.33 1.88 -9.19
CA PHE A 114 5.43 1.91 -8.23
C PHE A 114 5.94 3.33 -7.99
N GLU A 115 6.08 4.15 -9.05
CA GLU A 115 6.46 5.56 -8.91
C GLU A 115 5.45 6.35 -8.05
N GLN A 116 4.15 6.10 -8.21
CA GLN A 116 3.11 6.68 -7.32
C GLN A 116 3.26 6.23 -5.86
N ILE A 117 3.59 4.97 -5.62
CA ILE A 117 3.87 4.46 -4.28
C ILE A 117 5.11 5.15 -3.68
N VAL A 118 6.14 5.39 -4.48
CA VAL A 118 7.38 6.03 -4.02
C VAL A 118 7.17 7.51 -3.72
N GLU A 119 6.35 8.21 -4.51
CA GLU A 119 6.00 9.61 -4.26
C GLU A 119 5.30 9.78 -2.90
N GLU A 120 4.36 8.89 -2.58
CA GLU A 120 3.65 8.89 -1.30
C GLU A 120 4.50 8.33 -0.15
N TYR A 121 5.34 7.33 -0.44
CA TYR A 121 6.18 6.62 0.54
C TYR A 121 7.65 6.51 0.07
N PRO A 122 8.47 7.56 0.26
CA PRO A 122 9.84 7.63 -0.26
C PRO A 122 10.82 6.58 0.28
N ALA A 123 10.48 5.90 1.38
CA ALA A 123 11.32 4.84 1.97
C ALA A 123 11.17 3.48 1.26
N ILE A 124 10.14 3.29 0.44
CA ILE A 124 9.84 2.01 -0.22
C ILE A 124 10.99 1.48 -1.09
N PRO A 125 11.68 2.30 -1.91
CA PRO A 125 12.81 1.80 -2.70
C PRO A 125 13.93 1.22 -1.84
N THR A 126 14.26 1.85 -0.71
CA THR A 126 15.31 1.37 0.21
C THR A 126 14.89 0.03 0.84
N ILE A 127 13.65 -0.06 1.33
CA ILE A 127 13.12 -1.31 1.91
C ILE A 127 13.14 -2.43 0.86
N ALA A 128 12.69 -2.12 -0.36
CA ALA A 128 12.68 -3.08 -1.46
C ALA A 128 14.09 -3.52 -1.86
N ALA A 129 15.05 -2.61 -1.90
CA ALA A 129 16.43 -2.94 -2.21
C ALA A 129 17.04 -3.88 -1.17
N THR A 130 16.78 -3.65 0.13
CA THR A 130 17.18 -4.59 1.20
C THR A 130 16.61 -5.99 0.95
N GLN A 131 15.31 -6.09 0.67
CA GLN A 131 14.67 -7.39 0.37
C GLN A 131 15.29 -8.07 -0.87
N VAL A 132 15.62 -7.31 -1.92
CA VAL A 132 16.30 -7.84 -3.12
C VAL A 132 17.70 -8.36 -2.79
N VAL A 133 18.45 -7.67 -1.92
CA VAL A 133 19.77 -8.09 -1.44
C VAL A 133 19.67 -9.36 -0.60
N ASP A 134 18.69 -9.45 0.31
CA ASP A 134 18.44 -10.65 1.12
C ASP A 134 18.11 -11.86 0.24
N LEU A 135 17.28 -11.66 -0.78
CA LEU A 135 16.98 -12.70 -1.78
C LEU A 135 18.23 -13.13 -2.56
N ALA A 136 19.18 -12.22 -2.81
CA ALA A 136 20.41 -12.48 -3.55
C ALA A 136 21.44 -13.25 -2.70
N ALA A 137 21.54 -12.95 -1.41
CA ALA A 137 22.39 -13.69 -0.48
C ALA A 137 21.98 -15.17 -0.40
N GLY A 138 20.68 -15.46 -0.59
CA GLY A 138 20.12 -16.77 -0.30
C GLY A 138 20.18 -17.05 1.21
N ARG A 139 19.56 -18.14 1.68
CA ARG A 139 19.75 -18.59 3.07
C ARG A 139 21.19 -19.08 3.28
N GLN A 140 22.17 -18.18 3.41
CA GLN A 140 23.51 -18.56 3.86
C GLN A 140 23.49 -19.14 5.28
N GLU A 141 22.49 -18.78 6.10
CA GLU A 141 22.33 -19.29 7.46
C GLU A 141 22.00 -20.79 7.55
N GLU A 142 21.39 -21.42 6.53
CA GLU A 142 21.15 -22.87 6.54
C GLU A 142 22.39 -23.71 6.16
N LEU A 143 23.40 -23.10 5.54
CA LEU A 143 24.67 -23.76 5.19
C LEU A 143 25.76 -23.55 6.25
N ALA A 144 25.68 -22.49 7.04
CA ALA A 144 26.63 -22.20 8.12
C ALA A 144 26.42 -23.04 9.40
N GLY A 145 25.30 -23.77 9.52
CA GLY A 145 24.99 -24.65 10.65
C GLY A 145 25.53 -26.09 10.56
N LYS A 146 26.42 -26.40 9.60
CA LYS A 146 27.16 -27.66 9.53
C LYS A 146 28.65 -27.40 9.63
N SER A 147 29.14 -27.15 10.84
CA SER A 147 30.55 -27.30 11.21
C SER A 147 30.63 -27.68 12.68
#